data_AF-A0A377TVP3-F1
#
_entry.id   AF-A0A377TVP3-F1
#
_cell.length_a   1.000
_cell.length_b   1.000
_cell.length_c   1.000
_cell.angle_alpha   90.00
_cell.angle_beta   90.00
_cell.angle_gamma   90.00
#
_symmetry.space_group_name_H-M   'P 1'
#
loop_
_entity.id
_entity.type
_entity.pdbx_description
1 polymer ?
#
loop_
_entity_poly.entity_id
_entity_poly.type
_entity_poly.pdbx_seq_one_letter_code
_entity_poly.pdbx_strand_id
1 'polypeptide(L)'
;MNFGDVTDEKTSARILDEALEAGINFIDTADVYGTEQSPDIQQGSGLSEEIIGRWLQQGGAVNASFWRQKSISLLGPGPNDRRLSAYHIRKACEDSFATA
;
A
#
# COMPACT_ATOMS: atom_id res chain seq x y z
N MET A 1 4.69 1.49 6.16
CA MET A 1 5.14 0.10 5.99
C MET A 1 6.49 0.11 5.28
N ASN A 2 7.35 -0.89 5.51
CA ASN A 2 8.74 -0.92 5.00
C ASN A 2 8.92 -1.69 3.68
N PHE A 3 7.87 -2.32 3.15
CA PHE A 3 7.95 -3.13 1.94
C PHE A 3 8.27 -2.26 0.72
N GLY A 4 9.33 -2.62 -0.01
CA GLY A 4 9.88 -1.89 -1.14
C GLY A 4 11.12 -1.07 -0.78
N ASP A 5 10.99 -0.13 0.16
CA ASP A 5 12.06 0.82 0.51
C ASP A 5 13.18 0.19 1.34
N VAL A 6 12.82 -0.38 2.49
CA VAL A 6 13.78 -0.99 3.43
C VAL A 6 13.79 -2.50 3.31
N THR A 7 12.63 -3.10 3.01
CA THR A 7 12.46 -4.55 2.88
C THR A 7 12.22 -4.90 1.42
N ASP A 8 13.11 -5.68 0.81
CA ASP A 8 12.94 -6.13 -0.58
C ASP A 8 11.67 -6.99 -0.76
N GLU A 9 11.19 -7.12 -2.00
CA GLU A 9 9.94 -7.81 -2.32
C GLU A 9 9.94 -9.28 -1.88
N LYS A 10 11.07 -10.00 -2.04
CA LYS A 10 11.16 -11.41 -1.65
C LYS A 10 11.06 -11.57 -0.14
N THR A 11 11.76 -10.71 0.60
CA THR A 11 11.68 -10.69 2.06
C THR A 11 10.29 -10.26 2.54
N SER A 12 9.65 -9.30 1.85
CA SER A 12 8.28 -8.84 2.14
C SER A 12 7.26 -9.97 1.96
N ALA A 13 7.34 -10.73 0.87
CA ALA A 13 6.50 -11.90 0.63
C ALA A 13 6.65 -12.95 1.74
N ARG A 14 7.89 -13.25 2.16
CA ARG A 14 8.13 -14.18 3.28
C ARG A 14 7.50 -13.69 4.59
N ILE A 15 7.57 -12.40 4.90
CA ILE A 15 6.91 -11.83 6.09
C ILE A 15 5.39 -12.00 6.00
N LEU A 16 4.80 -11.81 4.81
CA LEU A 16 3.37 -12.00 4.59
C LEU A 16 2.95 -13.47 4.73
N ASP A 17 3.75 -14.40 4.20
CA ASP A 17 3.52 -15.84 4.36
C ASP A 17 3.56 -16.25 5.84
N GLU A 18 4.60 -15.83 6.57
CA GLU A 18 4.75 -16.11 8.01
C GLU A 18 3.61 -15.51 8.83
N ALA A 19 3.16 -14.30 8.49
CA ALA A 19 2.01 -13.67 9.14
C ALA A 19 0.73 -14.47 8.90
N LEU A 20 0.49 -14.93 7.67
CA LEU A 20 -0.67 -15.73 7.31
C LEU A 20 -0.66 -17.09 8.01
N GLU A 21 0.49 -17.76 8.07
CA GLU A 21 0.68 -19.01 8.81
C GLU A 21 0.41 -18.84 10.31
N ALA A 22 0.76 -17.69 10.88
CA ALA A 22 0.45 -17.33 12.27
C ALA A 22 -1.04 -16.97 12.49
N GLY A 23 -1.87 -17.02 11.46
CA GLY A 23 -3.30 -16.70 11.52
C GLY A 23 -3.61 -15.21 11.44
N ILE A 24 -2.63 -14.36 11.11
CA ILE A 24 -2.86 -12.94 10.84
C ILE A 24 -3.52 -12.84 9.46
N ASN A 25 -4.73 -12.31 9.45
CA ASN A 25 -5.52 -12.12 8.23
C ASN A 25 -5.80 -10.65 7.94
N PHE A 26 -5.10 -9.71 8.58
CA PHE A 26 -5.34 -8.29 8.38
C PHE A 26 -4.04 -7.59 7.97
N ILE A 27 -4.04 -7.00 6.77
CA ILE A 27 -2.89 -6.26 6.22
C ILE A 27 -3.31 -4.80 6.03
N ASP A 28 -2.62 -3.89 6.74
CA ASP A 28 -2.74 -2.43 6.59
C ASP A 28 -1.75 -1.92 5.55
N THR A 29 -2.20 -1.16 4.56
CA THR A 29 -1.30 -0.45 3.64
C THR A 29 -1.87 0.92 3.24
N ALA A 30 -1.05 1.71 2.56
CA ALA A 30 -1.40 3.02 2.04
C ALA A 30 -0.70 3.28 0.69
N ASP A 31 -1.36 4.09 -0.13
CA ASP A 31 -0.91 4.67 -1.40
C ASP A 31 0.46 5.37 -1.34
N VAL A 32 0.89 5.82 -0.16
CA VAL A 32 2.21 6.45 0.04
C VAL A 32 3.31 5.50 0.54
N TYR A 33 2.98 4.27 0.93
CA TYR A 33 3.98 3.34 1.48
C TYR A 33 4.91 2.78 0.41
N GLY A 34 6.14 2.46 0.83
CA GLY A 34 7.19 1.89 -0.02
C GLY A 34 8.22 2.90 -0.51
N THR A 35 8.40 3.99 0.23
CA THR A 35 9.49 4.97 0.08
C THR A 35 9.70 5.68 1.43
N GLU A 36 10.86 6.33 1.59
CA GLU A 36 11.21 7.10 2.79
C GLU A 36 10.13 8.16 3.08
N GLN A 37 9.54 8.09 4.28
CA GLN A 37 8.51 9.05 4.71
C GLN A 37 9.19 10.25 5.37
N SER A 38 9.26 11.38 4.66
CA SER A 38 9.78 12.64 5.19
C SER A 38 8.79 13.79 4.96
N PRO A 39 8.85 14.90 5.74
CA PRO A 39 8.02 16.08 5.49
C PRO A 39 8.20 16.69 4.10
N ASP A 40 9.37 16.44 3.48
CA ASP A 40 9.77 16.97 2.18
C ASP A 40 9.52 16.00 1.03
N ILE A 41 8.86 14.86 1.30
CA ILE A 41 8.52 13.86 0.30
C ILE A 41 7.75 14.53 -0.85
N GLN A 42 8.28 14.40 -2.06
CA GLN A 42 7.69 15.00 -3.25
C GLN A 42 6.55 14.15 -3.81
N GLN A 43 6.59 12.83 -3.55
CA GLN A 43 5.64 11.88 -4.08
C GLN A 43 5.66 10.58 -3.26
N GLY A 44 4.49 10.05 -2.90
CA GLY A 44 4.36 8.66 -2.45
C GLY A 44 4.67 7.66 -3.58
N SER A 45 5.12 6.45 -3.24
CA SER A 45 5.49 5.45 -4.26
C SER A 45 4.42 4.41 -4.57
N GLY A 46 3.49 4.12 -3.65
CA GLY A 46 2.53 3.02 -3.77
C GLY A 46 3.17 1.61 -3.81
N LEU A 47 4.50 1.52 -3.69
CA LEU A 47 5.25 0.29 -3.95
C LEU A 47 4.89 -0.83 -2.97
N SER A 48 4.57 -0.50 -1.71
CA SER A 48 4.08 -1.51 -0.77
C SER A 48 2.75 -2.13 -1.23
N GLU A 49 1.84 -1.33 -1.82
CA GLU A 49 0.56 -1.85 -2.33
C GLU A 49 0.78 -2.77 -3.52
N GLU A 50 1.70 -2.43 -4.43
CA GLU A 50 2.02 -3.28 -5.57
C GLU A 50 2.64 -4.62 -5.16
N ILE A 51 3.55 -4.61 -4.18
CA ILE A 51 4.15 -5.82 -3.63
C ILE A 51 3.07 -6.73 -3.03
N ILE A 52 2.15 -6.15 -2.24
CA ILE A 52 1.05 -6.91 -1.65
C ILE A 52 0.11 -7.44 -2.74
N GLY A 53 -0.23 -6.65 -3.76
CA GLY A 53 -1.05 -7.09 -4.90
C GLY A 53 -0.43 -8.29 -5.62
N ARG A 54 0.87 -8.22 -5.95
CA ARG A 54 1.60 -9.34 -6.57
C ARG A 54 1.61 -10.59 -5.69
N TRP A 55 1.77 -10.44 -4.37
CA TRP A 55 1.72 -11.56 -3.43
C TRP A 55 0.31 -12.18 -3.33
N LEU A 56 -0.75 -11.36 -3.30
CA LEU A 56 -2.14 -11.83 -3.30
C LEU A 56 -2.45 -12.66 -4.56
N GLN A 57 -1.99 -12.20 -5.72
CA GLN A 57 -2.16 -12.89 -7.01
C GLN A 57 -1.45 -14.26 -7.07
N GLN A 58 -0.39 -14.47 -6.27
CA GLN A 58 0.36 -15.72 -6.19
C GLN A 58 -0.29 -16.78 -5.28
N GLY A 59 -1.38 -16.45 -4.57
CA GLY A 59 -2.11 -17.39 -3.72
C GLY A 59 -2.22 -16.98 -2.25
N GLY A 60 -1.65 -15.83 -1.84
CA GLY A 60 -1.79 -15.30 -0.48
C GLY A 60 -3.23 -14.88 -0.09
N ALA A 61 -4.13 -14.79 -1.07
CA ALA A 61 -5.47 -14.24 -0.92
C ALA A 61 -6.50 -15.14 -0.22
N VAL A 62 -6.28 -16.46 -0.13
CA VAL A 62 -7.35 -17.39 0.29
C VAL A 62 -7.87 -17.17 1.71
N ASN A 63 -7.10 -16.51 2.59
CA ASN A 63 -7.50 -16.23 3.98
C ASN A 63 -7.20 -14.80 4.46
N ALA A 64 -6.67 -13.90 3.61
CA ALA A 64 -6.27 -12.56 4.01
C ALA A 64 -7.37 -11.52 3.72
N SER A 65 -7.77 -10.75 4.73
CA SER A 65 -8.53 -9.50 4.61
C SER A 65 -7.57 -8.34 4.40
N PHE A 66 -7.64 -7.72 3.23
CA PHE A 66 -6.77 -6.63 2.84
C PHE A 66 -7.51 -5.30 2.83
N TRP A 67 -6.95 -4.28 3.50
CA TRP A 67 -7.52 -2.93 3.51
C TRP A 67 -6.51 -1.92 2.96
N ARG A 68 -7.00 -1.11 2.02
CA ARG A 68 -6.27 -0.01 1.39
C ARG A 68 -7.01 1.30 1.63
N GLN A 69 -6.49 2.16 2.49
CA GLN A 69 -6.70 3.62 2.36
C GLN A 69 -5.97 4.45 3.41
N LYS A 70 -5.13 5.41 2.97
CA LYS A 70 -4.66 6.52 3.83
C LYS A 70 -4.32 7.79 3.04
N SER A 71 -5.34 8.40 2.44
CA SER A 71 -5.24 9.49 1.45
C SER A 71 -4.95 10.89 2.02
N ILE A 72 -4.13 11.05 3.07
CA ILE A 72 -3.84 12.39 3.63
C ILE A 72 -2.59 13.03 3.01
N SER A 73 -1.69 12.19 2.49
CA SER A 73 -0.34 12.54 2.09
C SER A 73 -0.25 12.94 0.60
N LEU A 74 0.86 13.54 0.20
CA LEU A 74 1.10 14.04 -1.16
C LEU A 74 1.34 12.88 -2.14
N LEU A 75 0.40 12.66 -3.06
CA LEU A 75 0.53 11.67 -4.15
C LEU A 75 1.05 12.29 -5.45
N GLY A 76 0.97 13.61 -5.59
CA GLY A 76 1.34 14.32 -6.82
C GLY A 76 1.27 15.84 -6.67
N PRO A 77 1.68 16.60 -7.70
CA PRO A 77 1.78 18.05 -7.64
C PRO A 77 0.43 18.77 -7.82
N GLY A 78 -0.63 18.06 -8.24
CA GLY A 78 -1.92 18.63 -8.54
C GLY A 78 -2.67 19.15 -7.31
N PRO A 79 -3.63 20.06 -7.49
CA PRO A 79 -4.40 20.65 -6.39
C PRO A 79 -5.22 19.61 -5.62
N ASN A 80 -5.55 18.48 -6.27
CA ASN A 80 -6.33 17.38 -5.74
C ASN A 80 -5.50 16.13 -5.44
N ASP A 81 -4.17 16.21 -5.48
CA ASP A 81 -3.28 15.06 -5.22
C ASP A 81 -2.77 15.06 -3.77
N ARG A 82 -3.47 15.76 -2.88
CA ARG A 82 -3.15 15.91 -1.46
C ARG A 82 -4.39 16.24 -0.64
N ARG A 83 -4.31 15.98 0.66
CA ARG A 83 -5.35 16.32 1.67
C ARG A 83 -6.68 15.61 1.38
N LEU A 84 -7.69 15.90 2.19
CA LEU A 84 -8.92 15.11 2.27
C LEU A 84 -10.08 15.68 1.43
N SER A 85 -9.82 16.11 0.19
CA SER A 85 -10.92 16.52 -0.69
C SER A 85 -11.77 15.30 -1.05
N ALA A 86 -13.10 15.46 -1.20
CA ALA A 86 -13.98 14.35 -1.53
C ALA A 86 -13.60 13.67 -2.86
N TYR A 87 -13.12 14.45 -3.82
CA TYR A 87 -12.57 13.95 -5.07
C TYR A 87 -11.32 13.10 -4.84
N HIS A 88 -10.35 13.60 -4.05
CA HIS A 88 -9.10 12.90 -3.77
C HIS A 88 -9.35 11.57 -3.07
N ILE A 89 -10.20 11.58 -2.04
CA ILE A 89 -10.57 10.37 -1.30
C ILE A 89 -11.15 9.31 -2.26
N ARG A 90 -12.12 9.69 -3.10
CA ARG A 90 -12.76 8.77 -4.02
C ARG A 90 -11.79 8.21 -5.05
N LYS A 91 -10.97 9.07 -5.66
CA LYS A 91 -9.97 8.66 -6.64
C LYS A 91 -8.92 7.72 -6.01
N ALA A 92 -8.43 8.05 -4.82
CA ALA A 92 -7.49 7.20 -4.09
C ALA A 92 -8.09 5.83 -3.78
N CYS A 93 -9.37 5.75 -3.39
CA CYS A 93 -10.06 4.45 -3.26
C CYS A 93 -10.02 3.66 -4.58
N GLU A 94 -10.42 4.29 -5.69
CA GLU A 94 -10.52 3.65 -7.01
C GLU A 94 -9.14 3.17 -7.50
N ASP A 95 -8.10 3.99 -7.37
CA ASP A 95 -6.73 3.66 -7.78
C ASP A 95 -6.13 2.53 -6.91
N SER A 96 -6.36 2.56 -5.60
CA SER A 96 -5.94 1.51 -4.69
C SER A 96 -6.58 0.16 -5.03
N PHE A 97 -7.85 0.12 -5.44
CA PHE A 97 -8.48 -1.13 -5.89
C PHE A 97 -7.93 -1.65 -7.22
N ALA A 98 -7.44 -0.77 -8.10
CA ALA A 98 -6.91 -1.15 -9.40
C ALA A 98 -5.50 -1.78 -9.36
N THR A 99 -4.76 -1.58 -8.27
CA THR A 99 -3.42 -2.15 -8.04
C THR A 99 -3.44 -3.50 -7.31
N ALA A 100 -4.63 -4.05 -7.04
CA ALA A 100 -4.87 -5.38 -6.45
C ALA A 100 -4.48 -6.53 -7.39
#